data_AF-A0A4Q2WW22-F1
#
_entry.id   AF-A0A4Q2WW22-F1
#
_cell.length_a   1.000
_cell.length_b   1.000
_cell.length_c   1.000
_cell.angle_alpha   90.00
_cell.angle_beta   90.00
_cell.angle_gamma   90.00
#
_symmetry.space_group_name_H-M   'P 1'
#
loop_
_entity.id
_entity.type
_entity.pdbx_description
1 polymer ?
#
loop_
_entity_poly.entity_id
_entity_poly.type
_entity_poly.pdbx_seq_one_letter_code
_entity_poly.pdbx_strand_id
1 'polypeptide(L)'
;MQITSITSLLFACAIAFGAGNAFAQNAEAAGKSGKPLTGQQLRMKNCNADAREQGLKGDERRAFMSTCLKGGTKELAARGDAKPAATPSPAQLKRKACSAEAKSQGLKGDERKTFVNECVSEDELARAD
;
A
#
# COMPACT_ATOMS: atom_id res chain seq x y z
N MET A 1 -52.20 -7.94 -39.30
CA MET A 1 -53.61 -7.63 -39.00
C MET A 1 -53.62 -7.26 -37.51
N GLN A 2 -53.79 -6.03 -37.03
CA GLN A 2 -54.28 -4.73 -37.52
C GLN A 2 -53.67 -3.68 -36.54
N ILE A 3 -53.00 -2.60 -37.01
CA ILE A 3 -53.58 -1.24 -37.21
C ILE A 3 -53.84 -0.59 -35.82
N THR A 4 -53.33 0.57 -35.39
CA THR A 4 -52.88 1.85 -36.01
C THR A 4 -52.42 2.75 -34.84
N SER A 5 -51.45 3.67 -34.99
CA SER A 5 -51.65 5.10 -35.31
C SER A 5 -52.44 5.83 -34.18
N ILE A 6 -52.18 7.04 -33.71
CA ILE A 6 -51.82 8.28 -34.38
C ILE A 6 -51.43 9.28 -33.25
N THR A 7 -50.25 9.90 -33.36
CA THR A 7 -49.96 11.33 -33.11
C THR A 7 -50.27 12.06 -31.78
N SER A 8 -49.29 12.92 -31.46
CA SER A 8 -49.42 14.24 -30.83
C SER A 8 -49.42 14.28 -29.31
N LEU A 9 -48.23 14.50 -28.72
CA LEU A 9 -47.98 15.82 -28.16
C LEU A 9 -46.47 16.09 -28.13
N LEU A 10 -46.08 17.10 -28.91
CA LEU A 10 -44.79 17.75 -28.83
C LEU A 10 -44.60 18.29 -27.40
N PHE A 11 -43.57 17.83 -26.70
CA PHE A 11 -42.92 18.65 -25.70
C PHE A 11 -41.41 18.64 -25.97
N ALA A 12 -41.07 19.43 -26.99
CA ALA A 12 -39.73 19.94 -27.17
C ALA A 12 -39.38 20.81 -25.96
N CYS A 13 -38.73 20.24 -24.96
CA CYS A 13 -37.94 21.00 -24.01
C CYS A 13 -36.46 20.86 -24.38
N ALA A 14 -36.07 21.58 -25.43
CA ALA A 14 -34.72 22.04 -25.57
C ALA A 14 -34.49 23.11 -24.48
N ILE A 15 -34.03 22.68 -23.30
CA ILE A 15 -33.32 23.58 -22.39
C ILE A 15 -31.85 23.27 -22.58
N ALA A 16 -31.23 24.11 -23.40
CA ALA A 16 -29.80 24.35 -23.35
C ALA A 16 -29.47 24.85 -21.94
N PHE A 17 -28.89 23.99 -21.10
CA PHE A 17 -28.18 24.44 -19.90
C PHE A 17 -26.72 24.69 -20.29
N GLY A 18 -26.51 25.76 -21.04
CA GLY A 18 -25.24 26.46 -21.08
C GLY A 18 -25.17 27.40 -19.89
N ALA A 19 -24.38 27.04 -18.87
CA ALA A 19 -23.76 27.91 -17.87
C ALA A 19 -23.13 27.01 -16.81
N GLY A 20 -22.11 26.24 -17.19
CA GLY A 20 -21.19 25.65 -16.23
C GLY A 20 -20.42 26.77 -15.58
N ASN A 21 -20.97 27.29 -14.48
CA ASN A 21 -20.32 28.23 -13.59
C ASN A 21 -18.87 27.80 -13.36
N ALA A 22 -17.97 28.76 -13.56
CA ALA A 22 -16.66 28.74 -12.96
C ALA A 22 -16.81 28.48 -11.45
N PHE A 23 -16.61 27.24 -11.01
CA PHE A 23 -16.31 26.96 -9.60
C PHE A 23 -14.80 27.05 -9.40
N ALA A 24 -14.30 28.27 -9.60
CA ALA A 24 -13.01 28.69 -9.08
C ALA A 24 -13.24 29.32 -7.71
N GLN A 25 -13.50 28.51 -6.69
CA GLN A 25 -13.33 28.90 -5.27
C GLN A 25 -12.97 27.67 -4.42
N ASN A 26 -11.67 27.34 -4.40
CA ASN A 26 -10.96 27.03 -3.15
C ASN A 26 -9.45 27.10 -3.38
N ALA A 27 -8.98 28.31 -3.67
CA ALA A 27 -7.63 28.73 -3.39
C ALA A 27 -7.70 29.64 -2.16
N GLU A 28 -7.82 29.05 -0.97
CA GLU A 28 -7.14 29.48 0.25
C GLU A 28 -7.47 28.50 1.37
N ALA A 29 -6.62 27.47 1.50
CA ALA A 29 -6.29 26.96 2.82
C ALA A 29 -4.89 27.49 3.12
N ALA A 30 -4.90 28.69 3.71
CA ALA A 30 -3.91 29.24 4.60
C ALA A 30 -2.85 28.21 5.04
N GLY A 31 -1.59 28.57 4.79
CA GLY A 31 -0.43 27.80 5.20
C GLY A 31 -0.56 27.35 6.65
N LYS A 32 -0.72 26.04 6.83
CA LYS A 32 -0.49 25.41 8.13
C LYS A 32 0.96 25.68 8.45
N SER A 33 1.18 26.45 9.52
CA SER A 33 2.47 26.66 10.17
C SER A 33 3.28 25.37 10.10
N GLY A 34 4.27 25.35 9.21
CA GLY A 34 5.12 24.18 9.01
C GLY A 34 5.99 24.03 10.24
N LYS A 35 5.53 23.25 11.22
CA LYS A 35 6.46 22.69 12.21
C LYS A 35 7.54 22.00 11.37
N PRO A 36 8.84 22.26 11.60
CA PRO A 36 9.88 21.58 10.86
C PRO A 36 9.61 20.08 10.98
N LEU A 37 9.46 19.40 9.84
CA LEU A 37 9.24 17.97 9.83
C LEU A 37 10.36 17.35 10.65
N THR A 38 10.00 16.52 11.63
CA THR A 38 11.00 15.84 12.43
C THR A 38 11.86 14.98 11.50
N GLY A 39 13.12 14.72 11.86
CA GLY A 39 14.02 13.93 11.02
C GLY A 39 13.43 12.56 10.63
N GLN A 40 12.57 11.99 11.47
CA GLN A 40 11.85 10.75 11.19
C GLN A 40 10.75 10.92 10.13
N GLN A 41 9.99 12.02 10.16
CA GLN A 41 8.95 12.31 9.16
C GLN A 41 9.57 12.57 7.78
N LEU A 42 10.69 13.29 7.74
CA LEU A 42 11.41 13.53 6.49
C LEU A 42 11.96 12.23 5.90
N ARG A 43 12.56 11.35 6.72
CA ARG A 43 13.00 10.03 6.28
C ARG A 43 11.86 9.20 5.72
N MET A 44 10.73 9.11 6.41
CA MET A 44 9.57 8.37 5.93
C MET A 44 9.10 8.85 4.56
N LYS A 45 9.06 10.17 4.35
CA LYS A 45 8.67 10.75 3.06
C LYS A 45 9.63 10.35 1.95
N ASN A 46 10.94 10.45 2.20
CA ASN A 46 11.96 10.07 1.22
C ASN A 46 11.92 8.56 0.92
N CYS A 47 11.86 7.71 1.94
CA CYS A 47 11.72 6.26 1.76
C CYS A 47 10.48 5.87 0.92
N ASN A 48 9.38 6.59 1.06
CA ASN A 48 8.19 6.36 0.24
C ASN A 48 8.37 6.84 -1.20
N ALA A 49 9.09 7.95 -1.43
CA ALA A 49 9.39 8.44 -2.76
C ALA A 49 10.32 7.45 -3.51
N ASP A 50 11.41 7.05 -2.88
CA ASP A 50 12.40 6.12 -3.45
C ASP A 50 11.76 4.76 -3.77
N ALA A 51 10.86 4.27 -2.91
CA ALA A 51 10.14 3.02 -3.17
C ALA A 51 9.22 3.10 -4.40
N ARG A 52 8.61 4.27 -4.63
CA ARG A 52 7.74 4.51 -5.79
C ARG A 52 8.54 4.68 -7.06
N GLU A 53 9.68 5.37 -7.00
CA GLU A 53 10.61 5.54 -8.12
C GLU A 53 11.17 4.19 -8.58
N GLN A 54 11.49 3.31 -7.63
CA GLN A 54 11.90 1.93 -7.90
C GLN A 54 10.74 1.00 -8.28
N GLY A 55 9.50 1.49 -8.33
CA GLY A 55 8.34 0.69 -8.72
C GLY A 55 7.99 -0.45 -7.75
N LEU A 56 8.51 -0.42 -6.52
CA LEU A 56 8.37 -1.51 -5.56
C LEU A 56 6.92 -1.63 -5.07
N LYS A 57 6.39 -2.85 -5.08
CA LYS A 57 5.02 -3.18 -4.64
C LYS A 57 5.03 -4.36 -3.68
N GLY A 58 3.91 -4.57 -2.99
CA GLY A 58 3.73 -5.73 -2.10
C GLY A 58 4.83 -5.86 -1.03
N ASP A 59 5.42 -7.06 -0.96
CA ASP A 59 6.46 -7.40 0.02
C ASP A 59 7.79 -6.66 -0.24
N GLU A 60 8.13 -6.37 -1.49
CA GLU A 60 9.37 -5.68 -1.86
C GLU A 60 9.38 -4.25 -1.31
N ARG A 61 8.24 -3.55 -1.41
CA ARG A 61 8.09 -2.21 -0.81
C ARG A 61 8.23 -2.24 0.70
N ARG A 62 7.70 -3.27 1.37
CA ARG A 62 7.77 -3.41 2.83
C ARG A 62 9.20 -3.68 3.31
N ALA A 63 9.92 -4.54 2.59
CA ALA A 63 11.34 -4.80 2.85
C ALA A 63 12.16 -3.52 2.67
N PHE A 64 12.00 -2.82 1.54
CA PHE A 64 12.68 -1.57 1.27
C PHE A 64 12.40 -0.50 2.32
N MET A 65 11.13 -0.32 2.71
CA MET A 65 10.75 0.66 3.73
C MET A 65 11.41 0.35 5.08
N SER A 66 11.47 -0.93 5.46
CA SER A 66 12.08 -1.37 6.72
C SER A 66 13.59 -1.10 6.75
N THR A 67 14.27 -1.35 5.63
CA THR A 67 15.70 -1.07 5.49
C THR A 67 15.97 0.44 5.47
N CYS A 68 15.18 1.20 4.72
CA CYS A 68 15.30 2.65 4.62
C CYS A 68 15.08 3.37 5.95
N LEU A 69 14.06 2.96 6.72
CA LEU A 69 13.76 3.55 8.03
C LEU A 69 14.79 3.19 9.11
N LYS A 70 15.52 2.08 8.94
CA LYS A 70 16.63 1.67 9.80
C LYS A 70 17.96 2.36 9.46
N GLY A 71 17.99 3.24 8.45
CA GLY A 71 19.18 3.98 8.02
C GLY A 71 19.86 3.43 6.76
N GLY A 72 19.38 2.32 6.20
CA GLY A 72 19.92 1.71 5.00
C GLY A 72 19.24 2.22 3.73
N THR A 73 19.62 3.40 3.27
CA THR A 73 19.46 3.84 1.85
C THR A 73 20.40 4.97 1.50
N LYS A 74 20.75 5.85 2.44
CA LYS A 74 21.77 6.90 2.22
C LYS A 74 23.19 6.34 2.09
N GLU A 75 23.48 5.20 2.70
CA GLU A 75 24.80 4.55 2.58
C GLU A 75 24.92 3.68 1.31
N LEU A 76 23.81 3.23 0.72
CA LEU A 76 23.84 2.47 -0.53
C LEU A 76 23.98 3.34 -1.78
N ALA A 77 23.49 4.59 -1.78
CA ALA A 77 23.61 5.48 -2.94
C ALA A 77 25.06 5.90 -3.27
N ALA A 78 26.01 5.71 -2.35
CA ALA A 78 27.43 5.96 -2.58
C ALA A 78 28.16 4.78 -3.28
N ARG A 79 27.50 3.63 -3.44
CA ARG A 79 28.07 2.44 -4.10
C ARG A 79 27.15 2.06 -5.25
N GLY A 80 27.54 2.47 -6.46
CA GLY A 80 26.80 2.23 -7.71
C GLY A 80 26.73 0.77 -8.13
N ASP A 81 26.20 -0.09 -7.26
CA ASP A 81 26.05 -1.52 -7.49
C ASP A 81 24.55 -1.87 -7.43
N ALA A 82 23.92 -1.89 -8.59
CA ALA A 82 22.63 -2.55 -8.76
C ALA A 82 22.83 -4.08 -8.63
N LYS A 83 22.47 -4.69 -7.49
CA LYS A 83 22.27 -6.16 -7.36
C LYS A 83 21.61 -6.58 -6.02
N PRO A 84 20.95 -7.76 -5.97
CA PRO A 84 19.70 -8.17 -6.61
C PRO A 84 18.52 -8.09 -5.62
N ALA A 85 17.30 -8.43 -6.07
CA ALA A 85 16.13 -8.61 -5.22
C ALA A 85 16.47 -9.41 -3.95
N ALA A 86 16.22 -8.82 -2.78
CA ALA A 86 16.46 -9.46 -1.50
C ALA A 86 15.57 -10.70 -1.38
N THR A 87 16.16 -11.87 -1.55
CA THR A 87 15.54 -13.14 -1.18
C THR A 87 15.14 -13.05 0.30
N PRO A 88 13.86 -13.28 0.63
CA PRO A 88 13.40 -13.25 2.01
C PRO A 88 14.22 -14.24 2.83
N SER A 89 14.69 -13.81 4.00
CA SER A 89 15.47 -14.69 4.87
C SER A 89 14.63 -15.91 5.27
N PRO A 90 15.26 -17.05 5.61
CA PRO A 90 14.53 -18.23 6.08
C PRO A 90 13.55 -17.93 7.22
N ALA A 91 13.92 -17.02 8.14
CA ALA A 91 13.06 -16.56 9.22
C ALA A 91 11.82 -15.78 8.74
N GLN A 92 11.93 -15.00 7.66
CA GLN A 92 10.81 -14.26 7.08
C GLN A 92 9.84 -15.19 6.33
N LEU A 93 10.39 -16.19 5.63
CA LEU A 93 9.60 -17.24 4.97
C LEU A 93 8.84 -18.08 6.01
N LYS A 94 9.51 -18.46 7.10
CA LYS A 94 8.92 -19.26 8.18
C LYS A 94 7.75 -18.55 8.85
N ARG A 95 7.91 -17.26 9.20
CA ARG A 95 6.82 -16.47 9.79
C ARG A 95 5.62 -16.34 8.84
N LYS A 96 5.88 -16.22 7.53
CA LYS A 96 4.83 -16.20 6.51
C LYS A 96 4.10 -17.54 6.40
N ALA A 97 4.82 -18.66 6.41
CA ALA A 97 4.22 -20.00 6.41
C ALA A 97 3.36 -20.24 7.67
N CYS A 98 3.88 -19.98 8.87
CA CYS A 98 3.13 -20.14 10.12
C CYS A 98 1.89 -19.25 10.19
N SER A 99 1.96 -18.01 9.68
CA SER A 99 0.80 -17.12 9.64
C SER A 99 -0.24 -17.51 8.57
N ALA A 100 0.19 -18.13 7.46
CA ALA A 100 -0.71 -18.70 6.46
C ALA A 100 -1.41 -19.95 6.99
N GLU A 101 -0.70 -20.80 7.72
CA GLU A 101 -1.25 -22.02 8.33
C GLU A 101 -2.22 -21.71 9.46
N ALA A 102 -1.91 -20.71 10.29
CA ALA A 102 -2.86 -20.24 11.29
C ALA A 102 -4.17 -19.75 10.65
N LYS A 103 -4.09 -19.21 9.42
CA LYS A 103 -5.25 -18.74 8.66
C LYS A 103 -6.02 -19.88 8.01
N SER A 104 -5.35 -20.93 7.51
CA SER A 104 -6.03 -22.13 6.98
C SER A 104 -6.74 -22.89 8.10
N GLN A 105 -6.19 -22.88 9.32
CA GLN A 105 -6.83 -23.43 10.51
C GLN A 105 -7.92 -22.52 11.11
N GLY A 106 -8.18 -21.36 10.51
CA GLY A 106 -9.25 -20.45 10.95
C GLY A 106 -8.98 -19.75 12.29
N LEU A 107 -7.76 -19.85 12.82
CA LEU A 107 -7.37 -19.28 14.12
C LEU A 107 -7.44 -17.76 14.07
N LYS A 108 -8.04 -17.14 15.10
CA LYS A 108 -8.22 -15.69 15.21
C LYS A 108 -7.74 -15.23 16.59
N GLY A 109 -7.47 -13.93 16.69
CA GLY A 109 -7.11 -13.32 17.98
C GLY A 109 -5.92 -13.99 18.66
N ASP A 110 -6.10 -14.36 19.92
CA ASP A 110 -5.06 -14.91 20.78
C ASP A 110 -4.59 -16.31 20.32
N GLU A 111 -5.51 -17.14 19.85
CA GLU A 111 -5.22 -18.50 19.36
C GLU A 111 -4.24 -18.47 18.18
N ARG A 112 -4.38 -17.49 17.28
CA ARG A 112 -3.43 -17.30 16.17
C ARG A 112 -2.04 -16.92 16.66
N LYS A 113 -1.94 -16.10 17.70
CA LYS A 113 -0.63 -15.66 18.24
C LYS A 113 0.09 -16.83 18.88
N THR A 114 -0.60 -17.60 19.71
CA THR A 114 -0.05 -18.80 20.36
C THR A 114 0.43 -19.79 19.31
N PHE A 115 -0.42 -20.11 18.34
CA PHE A 115 -0.06 -21.01 17.23
C PHE A 115 1.14 -20.51 16.41
N VAL A 116 1.17 -19.22 16.05
CA VAL A 116 2.29 -18.66 15.26
C VAL A 116 3.60 -18.68 16.07
N ASN A 117 3.54 -18.50 17.39
CA ASN A 117 4.73 -18.59 18.25
C ASN A 117 5.22 -20.04 18.35
N GLU A 118 4.33 -20.99 18.64
CA GLU A 118 4.69 -22.42 18.68
C GLU A 118 5.24 -22.91 17.33
N CYS A 119 4.58 -22.59 16.20
CA CYS A 119 5.03 -22.98 14.87
C CYS A 119 6.42 -22.43 14.48
N VAL A 120 6.79 -21.24 14.98
CA VAL A 120 8.12 -20.69 14.75
C VAL A 120 9.17 -21.35 15.65
N SER A 121 8.80 -21.75 16.87
CA SER A 121 9.68 -22.43 17.82
C SER A 121 9.92 -23.92 17.49
N GLU A 122 8.94 -24.64 16.96
CA GLU A 122 9.06 -26.08 16.61
C GLU A 122 10.05 -26.34 15.46
N ASP A 123 10.27 -25.37 14.56
CA ASP A 123 11.24 -25.48 13.45
C ASP A 123 12.69 -25.42 13.90
N GLU A 124 12.97 -24.69 14.99
CA GLU A 124 14.31 -24.62 15.56
C GLU A 124 14.75 -25.98 16.09
N LEU A 125 13.82 -26.80 16.59
CA LEU A 125 14.07 -28.19 16.99
C LEU A 125 14.28 -29.11 15.78
N ALA A 126 13.54 -28.91 14.68
CA ALA A 126 13.67 -29.72 13.47
C ALA A 126 14.95 -29.44 12.65
N ARG A 127 15.67 -28.36 12.95
CA ARG A 127 16.95 -27.97 12.31
C ARG A 127 18.19 -28.23 13.17
N ALA A 128 17.99 -28.70 14.41
CA ALA A 128 19.07 -29.05 15.34
C ALA A 128 19.53 -30.51 15.21
N ASP A 129 18.94 -31.26 14.27
CA ASP A 129 19.31 -32.62 13.84
C ASP A 129 19.91 -32.55 12.42
#